data_AF-A0A5M6IV73-F1
#
_entry.id   AF-A0A5M6IV73-F1
#
_cell.length_a   1.000
_cell.length_b   1.000
_cell.length_c   1.000
_cell.angle_alpha   90.00
_cell.angle_beta   90.00
_cell.angle_gamma   90.00
#
_symmetry.space_group_name_H-M   'P 1'
#
loop_
_entity.id
_entity.type
_entity.pdbx_description
1 polymer ?
#
loop_
_entity_poly.entity_id
_entity_poly.type
_entity_poly.pdbx_seq_one_letter_code
_entity_poly.pdbx_strand_id
1 'polypeptide(L)'
;MTGRASVQSCQVSAVQDELAGAPHPLMLARHHFLAHGVVPAGVPLAILRSWQRSAAHGLDPANALAEEAVSRTELREVLERNQDLVQAAWGEIETLCRDTEAAGGIVVLTDPDGVILVRAGSTSFAEQADRIALRPGMRWSEPVVGTNAIGTALFERREISVFGAEHFLAPHSVLSCSATPVFGPRGEIVGVLDLSSSAQLPHGYTLALVRRAAEQIERLLFQRAFSTQEQMHLHSNPYLLGSPHEGLLAFDGDRLVGANRNAVSLLGLAWSAIGSVRFDQLFSVQQASIQRNASSDECLVQTMRGSTLFARLQQPPRSRPPIPQAAPPGDVTPRPIPPGGGPELPAREALERLLTNVPPGQLRTRRLKPGHLLYGAEEANEGRPCIVVVRSGRLRCFISFEGKELTLFMLEAGDAILLHPQSILEAKKSCDVAIMRQSTFRALASNDPNLGLSMMSAVEWMLQKSIRIIEEMAFHGVKHRLVRVLCETADRDGRHTEHGTVIDIAPNGEDLAMQVGATRQSVSTVIAGLIRAGVIQRMGSCAIVVPSLERLKAEVQTPG
;
A
#
# COMPACT_ATOMS: atom_id res chain seq x y z
N MET A 1 -36.46 48.27 41.45
CA MET A 1 -36.36 47.34 40.31
C MET A 1 -34.89 47.29 39.95
N THR A 2 -34.12 46.23 40.14
CA THR A 2 -34.34 44.82 39.79
C THR A 2 -33.48 43.93 40.70
N GLY A 3 -34.06 42.82 41.20
CA GLY A 3 -33.29 41.73 41.79
C GLY A 3 -32.83 40.76 40.71
N ARG A 4 -31.65 40.14 40.88
CA ARG A 4 -31.25 38.95 40.14
C ARG A 4 -30.61 37.94 41.07
N ALA A 5 -31.09 36.71 40.90
CA ALA A 5 -30.89 35.53 41.71
C ALA A 5 -29.47 34.96 41.66
N SER A 6 -29.04 34.44 42.80
CA SER A 6 -27.86 33.61 42.99
C SER A 6 -28.29 32.19 43.35
N VAL A 7 -28.70 31.37 42.38
CA VAL A 7 -28.87 29.91 42.54
C VAL A 7 -28.71 29.26 41.17
N GLN A 8 -27.50 28.79 40.81
CA GLN A 8 -27.26 27.70 39.82
C GLN A 8 -25.76 27.56 39.56
N SER A 9 -25.04 26.92 40.48
CA SER A 9 -23.69 26.41 40.16
C SER A 9 -23.30 25.13 40.90
N CYS A 10 -24.11 24.62 41.83
CA CYS A 10 -23.81 23.39 42.58
C CYS A 10 -24.51 22.11 42.06
N GLN A 11 -25.38 22.18 41.04
CA GLN A 11 -26.10 20.98 40.55
C GLN A 11 -25.54 20.37 39.25
N VAL A 12 -24.62 21.04 38.54
CA VAL A 12 -24.07 20.48 37.27
C VAL A 12 -22.89 19.53 37.53
N SER A 13 -22.16 19.71 38.64
CA SER A 13 -21.04 18.83 39.01
C SER A 13 -21.49 17.44 39.47
N ALA A 14 -22.63 17.34 40.15
CA ALA A 14 -23.12 16.07 40.69
C ALA A 14 -23.67 15.11 39.62
N VAL A 15 -24.21 15.65 38.52
CA VAL A 15 -24.76 14.84 37.42
C VAL A 15 -23.66 14.27 36.51
N GLN A 16 -22.48 14.91 36.45
CA GLN A 16 -21.34 14.40 35.69
C GLN A 16 -20.58 13.28 36.42
N ASP A 17 -20.55 13.30 37.76
CA ASP A 17 -19.96 12.20 38.55
C ASP A 17 -20.86 10.95 38.62
N GLU A 18 -22.19 11.08 38.55
CA GLU A 18 -23.11 9.92 38.50
C GLU A 18 -23.08 9.18 37.15
N LEU A 19 -22.70 9.84 36.05
CA LEU A 19 -22.53 9.22 34.72
C LEU A 19 -21.16 8.53 34.53
N ALA A 20 -20.21 8.74 35.43
CA ALA A 20 -18.91 8.05 35.43
C ALA A 20 -18.97 6.64 36.06
N GLY A 21 -20.09 6.29 36.73
CA GLY A 21 -20.28 5.02 37.44
C GLY A 21 -21.23 4.02 36.77
N ALA A 22 -21.90 4.39 35.67
CA ALA A 22 -22.77 3.47 34.96
C ALA A 22 -21.93 2.43 34.17
N PRO A 23 -22.13 1.12 34.36
CA PRO A 23 -21.39 0.12 33.60
C PRO A 23 -21.66 0.33 32.10
N HIS A 24 -20.59 0.31 31.30
CA HIS A 24 -20.65 0.48 29.86
C HIS A 24 -21.74 -0.45 29.27
N PRO A 25 -22.60 -0.02 28.32
CA PRO A 25 -23.73 -0.81 27.83
C PRO A 25 -23.38 -2.25 27.44
N LEU A 26 -22.18 -2.48 26.88
CA LEU A 26 -21.66 -3.82 26.57
C LEU A 26 -21.32 -4.68 27.80
N MET A 27 -20.84 -4.08 28.90
CA MET A 27 -20.64 -4.80 30.16
C MET A 27 -21.97 -5.27 30.74
N LEU A 28 -22.99 -4.42 30.70
CA LEU A 28 -24.34 -4.76 31.15
C LEU A 28 -24.96 -5.84 30.26
N ALA A 29 -24.80 -5.72 28.94
CA ALA A 29 -25.20 -6.74 27.97
C ALA A 29 -24.55 -8.09 28.26
N ARG A 30 -23.22 -8.13 28.45
CA ARG A 30 -22.51 -9.37 28.81
C ARG A 30 -23.02 -9.94 30.13
N HIS A 31 -23.22 -9.09 31.15
CA HIS A 31 -23.74 -9.53 32.44
C HIS A 31 -25.14 -10.17 32.31
N HIS A 32 -26.07 -9.55 31.59
CA HIS A 32 -27.41 -10.13 31.36
C HIS A 32 -27.35 -11.45 30.58
N PHE A 33 -26.47 -11.54 29.58
CA PHE A 33 -26.26 -12.78 28.84
C PHE A 33 -25.76 -13.90 29.75
N LEU A 34 -24.72 -13.64 30.54
CA LEU A 34 -24.11 -14.63 31.42
C LEU A 34 -25.03 -15.05 32.59
N ALA A 35 -25.77 -14.09 33.17
CA ALA A 35 -26.61 -14.33 34.33
C ALA A 35 -27.98 -14.92 33.99
N HIS A 36 -28.54 -14.58 32.82
CA HIS A 36 -29.94 -14.89 32.48
C HIS A 36 -30.13 -15.55 31.12
N GLY A 37 -29.06 -15.74 30.32
CA GLY A 37 -29.16 -16.26 28.95
C GLY A 37 -29.89 -15.32 27.99
N VAL A 38 -30.15 -14.07 28.40
CA VAL A 38 -30.89 -13.09 27.60
C VAL A 38 -29.96 -12.49 26.55
N VAL A 39 -30.39 -12.53 25.30
CA VAL A 39 -29.69 -11.93 24.16
C VAL A 39 -29.88 -10.41 24.18
N PRO A 40 -28.85 -9.61 24.48
CA PRO A 40 -28.98 -8.17 24.57
C PRO A 40 -29.03 -7.52 23.18
N ALA A 41 -29.85 -6.49 23.00
CA ALA A 41 -29.84 -5.68 21.79
C ALA A 41 -28.52 -4.87 21.69
N GLY A 42 -28.03 -4.65 20.47
CA GLY A 42 -26.85 -3.82 20.21
C GLY A 42 -25.50 -4.55 20.25
N VAL A 43 -25.47 -5.86 20.53
CA VAL A 43 -24.25 -6.69 20.43
C VAL A 43 -24.10 -7.18 18.97
N PRO A 44 -22.91 -7.06 18.35
CA PRO A 44 -22.69 -7.59 17.01
C PRO A 44 -22.99 -9.10 16.94
N LEU A 45 -23.63 -9.55 15.86
CA LEU A 45 -24.09 -10.95 15.74
C LEU A 45 -22.95 -11.98 15.88
N ALA A 46 -21.74 -11.63 15.42
CA ALA A 46 -20.56 -12.49 15.57
C ALA A 46 -20.19 -12.72 17.04
N ILE A 47 -20.21 -11.64 17.84
CA ILE A 47 -19.90 -11.65 19.26
C ILE A 47 -20.97 -12.43 20.01
N LEU A 48 -22.25 -12.22 19.70
CA LEU A 48 -23.34 -12.97 20.32
C LEU A 48 -23.21 -14.48 20.07
N ARG A 49 -22.94 -14.90 18.82
CA ARG A 49 -22.73 -16.32 18.49
C ARG A 49 -21.52 -16.89 19.22
N SER A 50 -20.44 -16.11 19.31
CA SER A 50 -19.24 -16.49 20.06
C SER A 50 -19.51 -16.63 21.56
N TRP A 51 -20.29 -15.74 22.17
CA TRP A 51 -20.71 -15.84 23.57
C TRP A 51 -21.53 -17.11 23.82
N GLN A 52 -22.43 -17.47 22.90
CA GLN A 52 -23.21 -18.71 22.98
C GLN A 52 -22.32 -19.95 22.93
N ARG A 53 -21.34 -19.99 22.02
CA ARG A 53 -20.37 -21.08 21.93
C ARG A 53 -19.50 -21.17 23.19
N SER A 54 -18.98 -20.03 23.64
CA SER A 54 -18.15 -19.93 24.85
C SER A 54 -18.89 -20.41 26.10
N ALA A 55 -20.16 -20.02 26.26
CA ALA A 55 -21.01 -20.50 27.36
C ALA A 55 -21.28 -22.01 27.27
N ALA A 56 -21.47 -22.55 26.06
CA ALA A 56 -21.65 -23.99 25.84
C ALA A 56 -20.39 -24.82 26.19
N HIS A 57 -19.20 -24.19 26.20
CA HIS A 57 -17.95 -24.82 26.64
C HIS A 57 -17.76 -24.82 28.16
N GLY A 58 -18.68 -24.22 28.93
CA GLY A 58 -18.65 -24.27 30.40
C GLY A 58 -17.54 -23.43 31.04
N LEU A 59 -17.01 -22.43 30.32
CA LEU A 59 -15.98 -21.53 30.82
C LEU A 59 -16.52 -20.64 31.95
N ASP A 60 -15.74 -20.45 33.01
CA ASP A 60 -16.03 -19.48 34.07
C ASP A 60 -15.68 -18.06 33.59
N PRO A 61 -16.66 -17.16 33.38
CA PRO A 61 -16.38 -15.81 32.89
C PRO A 61 -15.54 -14.96 33.85
N ALA A 62 -15.54 -15.28 35.14
CA ALA A 62 -14.78 -14.54 36.15
C ALA A 62 -13.32 -14.95 36.20
N ASN A 63 -13.00 -16.18 35.78
CA ASN A 63 -11.67 -16.76 35.95
C ASN A 63 -11.16 -17.33 34.63
N ALA A 64 -10.11 -16.71 34.08
CA ALA A 64 -9.39 -17.31 32.99
C ALA A 64 -8.66 -18.55 33.51
N LEU A 65 -9.13 -19.75 33.14
CA LEU A 65 -8.36 -20.96 33.37
C LEU A 65 -7.02 -20.79 32.64
N ALA A 66 -5.92 -20.89 33.37
CA ALA A 66 -4.62 -20.99 32.75
C ALA A 66 -4.51 -22.37 32.10
N GLU A 67 -4.85 -22.48 30.81
CA GLU A 67 -4.43 -23.66 30.05
C GLU A 67 -2.91 -23.74 30.12
N GLU A 68 -2.37 -24.94 30.34
CA GLU A 68 -0.93 -25.12 30.31
C GLU A 68 -0.42 -24.84 28.90
N ALA A 69 0.63 -24.01 28.81
CA ALA A 69 1.32 -23.82 27.56
C ALA A 69 1.76 -25.18 27.01
N VAL A 70 1.69 -25.35 25.68
CA VAL A 70 2.29 -26.54 25.06
C VAL A 70 3.76 -26.64 25.49
N SER A 71 4.23 -27.86 25.66
CA SER A 71 5.61 -28.11 26.07
C SER A 71 6.59 -27.46 25.08
N ARG A 72 7.83 -27.21 25.53
CA ARG A 72 8.87 -26.65 24.65
C ARG A 72 9.13 -27.51 23.40
N THR A 73 8.98 -28.83 23.52
CA THR A 73 9.12 -29.77 22.41
C THR A 73 7.98 -29.61 21.43
N GLU A 74 6.74 -29.61 21.91
CA GLU A 74 5.55 -29.40 21.07
C GLU A 74 5.58 -28.02 20.40
N LEU A 75 6.00 -26.95 21.10
CA LEU A 75 6.12 -25.62 20.49
C LEU A 75 7.12 -25.63 19.34
N ARG A 76 8.25 -26.33 19.48
CA ARG A 76 9.23 -26.47 18.39
C ARG A 76 8.62 -27.21 17.20
N GLU A 77 7.93 -28.32 17.44
CA GLU A 77 7.26 -29.10 16.38
C GLU A 77 6.14 -28.30 15.69
N VAL A 78 5.40 -27.49 16.44
CA VAL A 78 4.39 -26.58 15.90
C VAL A 78 5.04 -25.48 15.04
N LEU A 79 6.16 -24.88 15.49
CA LEU A 79 6.89 -23.88 14.71
C LEU A 79 7.51 -24.46 13.43
N GLU A 80 8.07 -25.67 13.50
CA GLU A 80 8.63 -26.38 12.34
C GLU A 80 7.54 -26.69 11.31
N ARG A 81 6.38 -27.20 11.75
CA ARG A 81 5.23 -27.45 10.86
C ARG A 81 4.68 -26.18 10.22
N ASN A 82 4.80 -25.03 10.87
CA ASN A 82 4.29 -23.74 10.39
C ASN A 82 5.40 -22.81 9.87
N GLN A 83 6.58 -23.34 9.54
CA GLN A 83 7.74 -22.53 9.15
C GLN A 83 7.43 -21.62 7.95
N ASP A 84 6.71 -22.13 6.93
CA ASP A 84 6.35 -21.34 5.74
C ASP A 84 5.49 -20.13 6.09
N LEU A 85 4.50 -20.31 6.98
CA LEU A 85 3.64 -19.24 7.47
C LEU A 85 4.45 -18.20 8.25
N VAL A 86 5.27 -18.63 9.20
CA VAL A 86 6.09 -17.71 10.00
C VAL A 86 7.03 -16.89 9.11
N GLN A 87 7.69 -17.54 8.14
CA GLN A 87 8.57 -16.88 7.19
C GLN A 87 7.83 -15.93 6.24
N ALA A 88 6.59 -16.25 5.84
CA ALA A 88 5.78 -15.36 5.00
C ALA A 88 5.26 -14.15 5.81
N ALA A 89 4.98 -14.35 7.10
CA ALA A 89 4.42 -13.34 7.98
C ALA A 89 5.43 -12.33 8.53
N TRP A 90 6.71 -12.70 8.66
CA TRP A 90 7.69 -11.90 9.41
C TRP A 90 7.78 -10.43 8.97
N GLY A 91 7.87 -10.17 7.66
CA GLY A 91 7.97 -8.79 7.15
C GLY A 91 6.72 -7.95 7.43
N GLU A 92 5.54 -8.56 7.41
CA GLU A 92 4.28 -7.89 7.73
C GLU A 92 4.11 -7.68 9.23
N ILE A 93 4.56 -8.62 10.06
CA ILE A 93 4.60 -8.48 11.52
C ILE A 93 5.49 -7.29 11.91
N GLU A 94 6.69 -7.19 11.34
CA GLU A 94 7.58 -6.05 11.59
C GLU A 94 6.97 -4.73 11.15
N THR A 95 6.28 -4.71 10.01
CA THR A 95 5.61 -3.51 9.49
C THR A 95 4.47 -3.07 10.39
N LEU A 96 3.60 -3.99 10.79
CA LEU A 96 2.52 -3.71 11.73
C LEU A 96 3.04 -3.20 13.07
N CYS A 97 4.14 -3.79 13.60
CA CYS A 97 4.77 -3.30 14.82
C CYS A 97 5.24 -1.84 14.70
N ARG A 98 5.87 -1.46 13.58
CA ARG A 98 6.28 -0.06 13.34
C ARG A 98 5.08 0.87 13.20
N ASP A 99 4.07 0.47 12.45
CA ASP A 99 2.88 1.30 12.17
C ASP A 99 2.01 1.51 13.42
N THR A 100 2.19 0.68 14.46
CA THR A 100 1.38 0.68 15.68
C THR A 100 2.19 0.98 16.95
N GLU A 101 3.46 1.34 16.81
CA GLU A 101 4.37 1.60 17.94
C GLU A 101 3.81 2.68 18.88
N ALA A 102 3.31 3.78 18.33
CA ALA A 102 2.72 4.88 19.10
C ALA A 102 1.45 4.47 19.87
N ALA A 103 0.75 3.44 19.40
CA ALA A 103 -0.43 2.87 20.03
C ALA A 103 -0.10 1.77 21.05
N GLY A 104 1.17 1.38 21.19
CA GLY A 104 1.59 0.31 22.10
C GLY A 104 1.03 -1.06 21.71
N GLY A 105 0.72 -1.29 20.44
CA GLY A 105 0.14 -2.54 19.95
C GLY A 105 1.12 -3.72 20.01
N ILE A 106 0.57 -4.92 20.09
CA ILE A 106 1.28 -6.18 19.90
C ILE A 106 0.64 -6.97 18.76
N VAL A 107 1.49 -7.51 17.91
CA VAL A 107 1.12 -8.37 16.79
C VAL A 107 1.32 -9.82 17.21
N VAL A 108 0.31 -10.64 16.97
CA VAL A 108 0.28 -12.06 17.30
C VAL A 108 -0.01 -12.86 16.05
N LEU A 109 0.76 -13.92 15.81
CA LEU A 109 0.50 -14.90 14.77
C LEU A 109 0.24 -16.25 15.41
N THR A 110 -0.84 -16.91 14.98
CA THR A 110 -1.23 -18.25 15.45
C THR A 110 -1.26 -19.26 14.32
N ASP A 111 -1.20 -20.54 14.67
CA ASP A 111 -1.50 -21.66 13.78
C ASP A 111 -3.03 -21.86 13.62
N PRO A 112 -3.50 -22.84 12.81
CA PRO A 112 -4.93 -23.08 12.60
C PRO A 112 -5.70 -23.50 13.85
N ASP A 113 -5.01 -24.05 14.86
CA ASP A 113 -5.60 -24.50 16.13
C ASP A 113 -5.63 -23.38 17.18
N GLY A 114 -5.13 -22.19 16.82
CA GLY A 114 -5.06 -21.01 17.68
C GLY A 114 -3.86 -21.01 18.62
N VAL A 115 -2.86 -21.87 18.42
CA VAL A 115 -1.60 -21.85 19.19
C VAL A 115 -0.75 -20.67 18.72
N ILE A 116 -0.32 -19.84 19.65
CA ILE A 116 0.52 -18.67 19.34
C ILE A 116 1.91 -19.12 18.91
N LEU A 117 2.30 -18.73 17.71
CA LEU A 117 3.61 -18.97 17.11
C LEU A 117 4.57 -17.81 17.40
N VAL A 118 4.09 -16.60 17.15
CA VAL A 118 4.91 -15.38 17.22
C VAL A 118 4.15 -14.30 17.98
N ARG A 119 4.89 -13.55 18.80
CA ARG A 119 4.46 -12.28 19.39
C ARG A 119 5.55 -11.24 19.16
N ALA A 120 5.18 -10.08 18.64
CA ALA A 120 6.07 -8.94 18.46
C ALA A 120 5.35 -7.62 18.81
N GLY A 121 6.07 -6.56 19.14
CA GLY A 121 5.50 -5.24 19.43
C GLY A 121 5.93 -4.65 20.76
N SER A 122 5.14 -3.71 21.28
CA SER A 122 5.53 -2.85 22.41
C SER A 122 5.87 -3.63 23.69
N THR A 123 6.98 -3.22 24.33
CA THR A 123 7.35 -3.70 25.67
C THR A 123 6.43 -3.17 26.76
N SER A 124 5.82 -1.99 26.58
CA SER A 124 4.92 -1.39 27.59
C SER A 124 3.61 -2.14 27.75
N PHE A 125 3.15 -2.84 26.70
CA PHE A 125 1.97 -3.70 26.73
C PHE A 125 2.31 -5.18 26.93
N ALA A 126 3.59 -5.56 26.83
CA ALA A 126 4.04 -6.94 26.98
C ALA A 126 3.71 -7.53 28.36
N GLU A 127 3.86 -6.75 29.44
CA GLU A 127 3.49 -7.21 30.78
C GLU A 127 2.00 -7.52 30.91
N GLN A 128 1.15 -6.72 30.26
CA GLN A 128 -0.30 -6.94 30.25
C GLN A 128 -0.66 -8.17 29.43
N ALA A 129 -0.01 -8.35 28.28
CA ALA A 129 -0.14 -9.54 27.45
C ALA A 129 0.32 -10.81 28.19
N ASP A 130 1.40 -10.75 28.97
CA ASP A 130 1.87 -11.88 29.77
C ASP A 130 0.88 -12.25 30.89
N ARG A 131 0.24 -11.26 31.54
CA ARG A 131 -0.79 -11.51 32.58
C ARG A 131 -2.01 -12.27 32.06
N ILE A 132 -2.33 -12.13 30.78
CA ILE A 132 -3.45 -12.82 30.12
C ILE A 132 -3.00 -14.03 29.30
N ALA A 133 -1.73 -14.43 29.42
CA ALA A 133 -1.15 -15.53 28.66
C ALA A 133 -1.23 -15.38 27.12
N LEU A 134 -1.10 -14.15 26.61
CA LEU A 134 -0.95 -13.86 25.18
C LEU A 134 0.54 -13.94 24.81
N ARG A 135 1.08 -15.16 24.74
CA ARG A 135 2.51 -15.47 24.49
C ARG A 135 2.67 -16.79 23.71
N PRO A 136 3.82 -17.01 23.02
CA PRO A 136 4.05 -18.23 22.26
C PRO A 136 3.80 -19.52 23.05
N GLY A 137 3.16 -20.49 22.40
CA GLY A 137 2.78 -21.80 22.97
C GLY A 137 1.43 -21.82 23.70
N MET A 138 0.78 -20.68 23.90
CA MET A 138 -0.57 -20.62 24.46
C MET A 138 -1.61 -20.78 23.35
N ARG A 139 -2.72 -21.45 23.65
CA ARG A 139 -3.84 -21.63 22.72
C ARG A 139 -4.94 -20.59 22.99
N TRP A 140 -5.40 -19.94 21.93
CA TRP A 140 -6.37 -18.83 21.97
C TRP A 140 -7.66 -19.15 21.18
N SER A 141 -8.06 -20.41 21.14
CA SER A 141 -9.34 -20.83 20.56
C SER A 141 -10.52 -20.53 21.50
N GLU A 142 -11.73 -20.39 20.95
CA GLU A 142 -12.94 -20.13 21.78
C GLU A 142 -13.23 -21.20 22.84
N PRO A 143 -13.03 -22.51 22.59
CA PRO A 143 -13.24 -23.53 23.62
C PRO A 143 -12.34 -23.37 24.85
N VAL A 144 -11.24 -22.62 24.73
CA VAL A 144 -10.26 -22.39 25.80
C VAL A 144 -10.45 -21.01 26.43
N VAL A 145 -10.41 -19.98 25.60
CA VAL A 145 -10.31 -18.57 26.04
C VAL A 145 -11.67 -17.84 25.96
N GLY A 146 -12.70 -18.54 25.49
CA GLY A 146 -13.99 -17.95 25.17
C GLY A 146 -13.86 -16.94 24.03
N THR A 147 -14.84 -16.05 23.90
CA THR A 147 -14.86 -15.00 22.90
C THR A 147 -13.62 -14.12 23.01
N ASN A 148 -12.80 -14.22 21.96
CA ASN A 148 -11.60 -13.44 21.71
C ASN A 148 -11.41 -13.31 20.20
N ALA A 149 -10.64 -12.34 19.71
CA ALA A 149 -10.56 -12.08 18.27
C ALA A 149 -9.94 -13.25 17.49
N ILE A 150 -8.91 -13.92 18.00
CA ILE A 150 -8.25 -15.06 17.35
C ILE A 150 -9.23 -16.22 17.16
N GLY A 151 -9.80 -16.72 18.25
CA GLY A 151 -10.74 -17.85 18.23
C GLY A 151 -12.00 -17.54 17.42
N THR A 152 -12.52 -16.31 17.52
CA THR A 152 -13.73 -15.91 16.78
C THR A 152 -13.44 -15.81 15.29
N ALA A 153 -12.27 -15.30 14.89
CA ALA A 153 -11.84 -15.25 13.48
C ALA A 153 -11.65 -16.65 12.88
N LEU A 154 -11.11 -17.61 13.65
CA LEU A 154 -11.03 -19.02 13.24
C LEU A 154 -12.42 -19.60 12.94
N PHE A 155 -13.38 -19.39 13.84
CA PHE A 155 -14.72 -19.94 13.70
C PHE A 155 -15.54 -19.25 12.60
N GLU A 156 -15.55 -17.92 12.59
CA GLU A 156 -16.33 -17.13 11.64
C GLU A 156 -15.70 -17.08 10.23
N ARG A 157 -14.43 -17.53 10.10
CA ARG A 157 -13.66 -17.54 8.85
C ARG A 157 -13.65 -16.17 8.15
N ARG A 158 -13.57 -15.10 8.94
CA ARG A 158 -13.51 -13.71 8.49
C ARG A 158 -12.81 -12.84 9.52
N GLU A 159 -12.46 -11.63 9.13
CA GLU A 159 -11.90 -10.64 10.02
C GLU A 159 -12.90 -10.23 11.11
N ILE A 160 -12.42 -10.14 12.35
CA ILE A 160 -13.22 -9.86 13.55
C ILE A 160 -12.46 -8.85 14.41
N SER A 161 -13.19 -7.88 14.96
CA SER A 161 -12.72 -7.09 16.09
C SER A 161 -13.49 -7.45 17.35
N VAL A 162 -12.80 -7.48 18.48
CA VAL A 162 -13.38 -7.71 19.80
C VAL A 162 -12.88 -6.61 20.74
N PHE A 163 -13.82 -5.88 21.33
CA PHE A 163 -13.54 -4.68 22.13
C PHE A 163 -13.98 -4.87 23.57
N GLY A 164 -13.02 -4.78 24.49
CA GLY A 164 -13.26 -4.72 25.93
C GLY A 164 -14.26 -5.80 26.40
N ALA A 165 -15.42 -5.38 26.87
CA ALA A 165 -16.46 -6.26 27.39
C ALA A 165 -17.09 -7.22 26.38
N GLU A 166 -16.74 -7.15 25.09
CA GLU A 166 -17.07 -8.19 24.12
C GLU A 166 -16.27 -9.49 24.36
N HIS A 167 -15.11 -9.41 25.03
CA HIS A 167 -14.40 -10.60 25.47
C HIS A 167 -15.25 -11.37 26.48
N PHE A 168 -15.30 -12.70 26.34
CA PHE A 168 -16.10 -13.54 27.22
C PHE A 168 -15.55 -13.53 28.65
N LEU A 169 -14.24 -13.72 28.80
CA LEU A 169 -13.54 -13.71 30.08
C LEU A 169 -13.32 -12.27 30.56
N ALA A 170 -13.71 -11.99 31.80
CA ALA A 170 -13.59 -10.67 32.42
C ALA A 170 -12.14 -10.14 32.44
N PRO A 171 -11.09 -10.94 32.73
CA PRO A 171 -9.70 -10.47 32.67
C PRO A 171 -9.27 -9.93 31.30
N HIS A 172 -9.94 -10.36 30.21
CA HIS A 172 -9.59 -9.96 28.85
C HIS A 172 -10.31 -8.68 28.40
N SER A 173 -11.21 -8.11 29.22
CA SER A 173 -11.91 -6.87 28.86
C SER A 173 -11.04 -5.61 28.83
N VAL A 174 -9.76 -5.77 29.13
CA VAL A 174 -8.74 -4.73 28.99
C VAL A 174 -8.19 -4.62 27.56
N LEU A 175 -8.57 -5.54 26.67
CA LEU A 175 -8.05 -5.65 25.31
C LEU A 175 -9.00 -5.04 24.27
N SER A 176 -8.40 -4.47 23.23
CA SER A 176 -9.02 -4.24 21.94
C SER A 176 -8.21 -5.02 20.90
N CYS A 177 -8.85 -5.99 20.25
CA CYS A 177 -8.20 -6.92 19.34
C CYS A 177 -8.83 -6.82 17.95
N SER A 178 -8.00 -6.92 16.92
CA SER A 178 -8.44 -7.07 15.53
C SER A 178 -7.68 -8.21 14.89
N ALA A 179 -8.41 -9.25 14.53
CA ALA A 179 -7.86 -10.48 14.00
C ALA A 179 -8.36 -10.74 12.58
N THR A 180 -7.49 -11.22 11.70
CA THR A 180 -7.83 -11.66 10.36
C THR A 180 -7.28 -13.08 10.14
N PRO A 181 -8.12 -14.05 9.73
CA PRO A 181 -7.62 -15.37 9.35
C PRO A 181 -6.74 -15.25 8.11
N VAL A 182 -5.67 -16.02 8.06
CA VAL A 182 -4.78 -16.17 6.90
C VAL A 182 -5.18 -17.46 6.18
N PHE A 183 -5.57 -17.35 4.91
CA PHE A 183 -5.98 -18.48 4.08
C PHE A 183 -4.79 -19.03 3.29
N GLY A 184 -4.67 -20.35 3.27
CA GLY A 184 -3.82 -21.03 2.32
C GLY A 184 -4.43 -21.01 0.92
N PRO A 185 -3.63 -21.41 -0.10
CA PRO A 185 -4.02 -21.34 -1.50
C PRO A 185 -5.25 -22.18 -1.89
N ARG A 186 -5.72 -23.08 -1.02
CA ARG A 186 -6.89 -23.94 -1.27
C ARG A 186 -8.07 -23.58 -0.37
N GLY A 187 -7.97 -22.48 0.38
CA GLY A 187 -9.02 -21.96 1.24
C GLY A 187 -9.04 -22.51 2.66
N GLU A 188 -8.09 -23.38 3.02
CA GLU A 188 -7.82 -23.73 4.41
C GLU A 188 -7.37 -22.50 5.19
N ILE A 189 -7.69 -22.41 6.49
CA ILE A 189 -7.07 -21.40 7.35
C ILE A 189 -5.73 -21.97 7.79
N VAL A 190 -4.64 -21.28 7.47
CA VAL A 190 -3.29 -21.67 7.90
C VAL A 190 -2.89 -21.02 9.21
N GLY A 191 -3.61 -19.99 9.65
CA GLY A 191 -3.38 -19.30 10.91
C GLY A 191 -4.21 -18.04 11.05
N VAL A 192 -4.00 -17.29 12.12
CA VAL A 192 -4.62 -15.96 12.33
C VAL A 192 -3.56 -14.94 12.66
N LEU A 193 -3.65 -13.79 12.00
CA LEU A 193 -2.89 -12.59 12.35
C LEU A 193 -3.79 -11.68 13.20
N ASP A 194 -3.32 -11.34 14.39
CA ASP A 194 -4.03 -10.48 15.34
C ASP A 194 -3.17 -9.28 15.75
N LEU A 195 -3.83 -8.14 15.91
CA LEU A 195 -3.25 -6.94 16.51
C LEU A 195 -4.07 -6.60 17.75
N SER A 196 -3.42 -6.72 18.89
CA SER A 196 -3.98 -6.47 20.21
C SER A 196 -3.39 -5.20 20.82
N SER A 197 -4.24 -4.38 21.43
CA SER A 197 -3.83 -3.19 22.19
C SER A 197 -4.76 -2.95 23.38
N SER A 198 -4.53 -1.85 24.12
CA SER A 198 -5.40 -1.44 25.22
C SER A 198 -6.79 -1.04 24.72
N ALA A 199 -7.84 -1.50 25.41
CA ALA A 199 -9.23 -1.11 25.13
C ALA A 199 -9.52 0.40 25.24
N GLN A 200 -8.59 1.17 25.83
CA GLN A 200 -8.73 2.61 26.01
C GLN A 200 -8.33 3.44 24.76
N LEU A 201 -7.73 2.80 23.75
CA LEU A 201 -7.22 3.49 22.57
C LEU A 201 -8.14 3.31 21.35
N PRO A 202 -8.53 4.39 20.65
CA PRO A 202 -9.38 4.31 19.46
C PRO A 202 -8.61 3.82 18.23
N HIS A 203 -9.12 2.78 17.58
CA HIS A 203 -8.39 2.01 16.56
C HIS A 203 -9.25 1.59 15.35
N GLY A 204 -10.09 2.50 14.85
CA GLY A 204 -11.00 2.20 13.74
C GLY A 204 -10.35 1.71 12.43
N TYR A 205 -9.05 1.95 12.23
CA TYR A 205 -8.30 1.52 11.04
C TYR A 205 -7.51 0.22 11.23
N THR A 206 -7.40 -0.30 12.46
CA THR A 206 -6.56 -1.46 12.79
C THR A 206 -6.98 -2.72 12.06
N LEU A 207 -8.28 -2.99 11.96
CA LEU A 207 -8.79 -4.15 11.23
C LEU A 207 -8.38 -4.12 9.75
N ALA A 208 -8.38 -2.95 9.12
CA ALA A 208 -7.96 -2.79 7.73
C ALA A 208 -6.45 -3.03 7.55
N LEU A 209 -5.61 -2.60 8.51
CA LEU A 209 -4.18 -2.87 8.49
C LEU A 209 -3.87 -4.36 8.62
N VAL A 210 -4.48 -5.03 9.60
CA VAL A 210 -4.31 -6.47 9.82
C VAL A 210 -4.80 -7.25 8.61
N ARG A 211 -5.92 -6.84 8.01
CA ARG A 211 -6.45 -7.45 6.78
C ARG A 211 -5.48 -7.31 5.61
N ARG A 212 -4.91 -6.14 5.39
CA ARG A 212 -3.92 -5.90 4.33
C ARG A 212 -2.66 -6.75 4.52
N ALA A 213 -2.16 -6.80 5.75
CA ALA A 213 -1.03 -7.66 6.11
C ALA A 213 -1.35 -9.13 5.81
N ALA A 214 -2.52 -9.62 6.22
CA ALA A 214 -2.96 -10.98 5.92
C ALA A 214 -3.02 -11.24 4.40
N GLU A 215 -3.61 -10.35 3.59
CA GLU A 215 -3.64 -10.46 2.12
C GLU A 215 -2.22 -10.59 1.52
N GLN A 216 -1.25 -9.86 2.06
CA GLN A 216 0.15 -9.95 1.63
C GLN A 216 0.81 -11.28 2.05
N ILE A 217 0.53 -11.78 3.25
CA ILE A 217 1.01 -13.10 3.71
C ILE A 217 0.47 -14.20 2.80
N GLU A 218 -0.82 -14.16 2.46
CA GLU A 218 -1.44 -15.14 1.56
C GLU A 218 -0.84 -15.12 0.17
N ARG A 219 -0.54 -13.94 -0.35
CA ARG A 219 0.17 -13.78 -1.62
C ARG A 219 1.51 -14.51 -1.57
N LEU A 220 2.30 -14.31 -0.51
CA LEU A 220 3.62 -14.96 -0.37
C LEU A 220 3.48 -16.49 -0.24
N LEU A 221 2.50 -16.97 0.53
CA LEU A 221 2.19 -18.40 0.65
C LEU A 221 1.78 -19.02 -0.68
N PHE A 222 0.90 -18.34 -1.42
CA PHE A 222 0.47 -18.76 -2.75
C PHE A 222 1.68 -18.87 -3.71
N GLN A 223 2.53 -17.85 -3.76
CA GLN A 223 3.70 -17.82 -4.64
C GLN A 223 4.68 -18.95 -4.35
N ARG A 224 4.90 -19.28 -3.07
CA ARG A 224 5.73 -20.42 -2.66
C ARG A 224 5.10 -21.74 -3.09
N ALA A 225 3.82 -21.94 -2.79
CA ALA A 225 3.09 -23.17 -3.08
C ALA A 225 3.03 -23.51 -4.58
N PHE A 226 2.99 -22.49 -5.44
CA PHE A 226 2.83 -22.65 -6.89
C PHE A 226 3.97 -22.09 -7.72
N SER A 227 5.17 -21.99 -7.14
CA SER A 227 6.37 -21.45 -7.79
C SER A 227 6.76 -22.14 -9.10
N THR A 228 6.32 -23.39 -9.31
CA THR A 228 6.58 -24.22 -10.49
C THR A 228 5.40 -24.33 -11.46
N GLN A 229 4.25 -23.73 -11.13
CA GLN A 229 3.03 -23.81 -11.94
C GLN A 229 2.79 -22.51 -12.72
N GLU A 230 1.89 -22.57 -13.71
CA GLU A 230 1.39 -21.39 -14.41
C GLU A 230 0.50 -20.58 -13.47
N GLN A 231 0.86 -19.32 -13.25
CA GLN A 231 0.13 -18.41 -12.39
C GLN A 231 -0.56 -17.35 -13.23
N MET A 232 -1.81 -17.05 -12.91
CA MET A 232 -2.58 -15.97 -13.52
C MET A 232 -2.87 -14.91 -12.46
N HIS A 233 -2.35 -13.72 -12.72
CA HIS A 233 -2.58 -12.52 -11.94
C HIS A 233 -3.79 -11.81 -12.52
N LEU A 234 -4.71 -11.34 -11.69
CA LEU A 234 -5.93 -10.68 -12.14
C LEU A 234 -6.36 -9.55 -11.24
N HIS A 235 -6.87 -8.47 -11.84
CA HIS A 235 -7.47 -7.38 -11.11
C HIS A 235 -8.41 -6.58 -12.02
N SER A 236 -9.43 -5.91 -11.47
CA SER A 236 -10.32 -5.01 -12.24
C SER A 236 -9.65 -3.71 -12.69
N ASN A 237 -8.54 -3.38 -12.04
CA ASN A 237 -7.68 -2.22 -12.30
C ASN A 237 -6.26 -2.74 -12.62
N PRO A 238 -5.68 -2.46 -13.80
CA PRO A 238 -4.40 -3.00 -14.21
C PRO A 238 -3.24 -2.50 -13.35
N TYR A 239 -3.36 -1.31 -12.76
CA TYR A 239 -2.32 -0.73 -11.89
C TYR A 239 -2.16 -1.45 -10.56
N LEU A 240 -3.14 -2.28 -10.19
CA LEU A 240 -3.09 -3.11 -8.99
C LEU A 240 -2.59 -4.53 -9.27
N LEU A 241 -2.30 -4.88 -10.53
CA LEU A 241 -1.56 -6.10 -10.86
C LEU A 241 -0.12 -5.99 -10.32
N GLY A 242 0.33 -7.02 -9.63
CA GLY A 242 1.58 -7.05 -8.87
C GLY A 242 1.45 -6.54 -7.42
N SER A 243 0.33 -5.92 -7.05
CA SER A 243 0.11 -5.39 -5.70
C SER A 243 -0.43 -6.46 -4.73
N PRO A 244 -0.44 -6.19 -3.40
CA PRO A 244 -1.06 -7.10 -2.42
C PRO A 244 -2.56 -7.37 -2.68
N HIS A 245 -3.24 -6.47 -3.40
CA HIS A 245 -4.68 -6.58 -3.66
C HIS A 245 -5.03 -7.36 -4.93
N GLU A 246 -4.04 -7.84 -5.67
CA GLU A 246 -4.32 -8.63 -6.87
C GLU A 246 -4.89 -10.01 -6.53
N GLY A 247 -5.71 -10.53 -7.44
CA GLY A 247 -6.10 -11.92 -7.45
C GLY A 247 -4.99 -12.78 -8.08
N LEU A 248 -4.70 -13.91 -7.45
CA LEU A 248 -3.81 -14.94 -7.99
C LEU A 248 -4.57 -16.23 -8.18
N LEU A 249 -4.37 -16.89 -9.32
CA LEU A 249 -4.87 -18.22 -9.64
C LEU A 249 -3.70 -19.10 -10.11
N ALA A 250 -3.71 -20.36 -9.73
CA ALA A 250 -2.77 -21.37 -10.24
C ALA A 250 -3.55 -22.43 -10.99
N PHE A 251 -3.06 -22.80 -12.18
CA PHE A 251 -3.68 -23.83 -13.01
C PHE A 251 -2.73 -25.00 -13.21
N ASP A 252 -3.28 -26.21 -13.10
CA ASP A 252 -2.65 -27.45 -13.58
C ASP A 252 -3.39 -27.89 -14.85
N GLY A 253 -2.76 -27.66 -16.00
CA GLY A 253 -3.45 -27.66 -17.28
C GLY A 253 -4.54 -26.59 -17.30
N ASP A 254 -5.79 -27.01 -17.34
CA ASP A 254 -6.96 -26.12 -17.32
C ASP A 254 -7.74 -26.17 -16.00
N ARG A 255 -7.29 -26.96 -15.02
CA ARG A 255 -7.95 -27.08 -13.73
C ARG A 255 -7.42 -26.02 -12.76
N LEU A 256 -8.31 -25.30 -12.11
CA LEU A 256 -7.93 -24.37 -11.04
C LEU A 256 -7.45 -25.17 -9.83
N VAL A 257 -6.20 -25.03 -9.42
CA VAL A 257 -5.61 -25.78 -8.29
C VAL A 257 -5.25 -24.91 -7.09
N GLY A 258 -5.28 -23.60 -7.25
CA GLY A 258 -5.17 -22.67 -6.14
C GLY A 258 -5.61 -21.25 -6.46
N ALA A 259 -5.97 -20.51 -5.43
CA ALA A 259 -6.29 -19.09 -5.50
C ALA A 259 -5.93 -18.38 -4.19
N ASN A 260 -5.70 -17.06 -4.24
CA ASN A 260 -5.75 -16.23 -3.03
C ASN A 260 -7.17 -15.67 -2.79
N ARG A 261 -7.41 -15.08 -1.62
CA ARG A 261 -8.75 -14.57 -1.26
C ARG A 261 -9.27 -13.52 -2.25
N ASN A 262 -8.38 -12.70 -2.80
CA ASN A 262 -8.73 -11.64 -3.74
C ASN A 262 -9.24 -12.21 -5.06
N ALA A 263 -8.62 -13.28 -5.58
CA ALA A 263 -9.12 -13.95 -6.78
C ALA A 263 -10.49 -14.59 -6.56
N VAL A 264 -10.68 -15.26 -5.42
CA VAL A 264 -11.98 -15.85 -5.03
C VAL A 264 -13.06 -14.77 -4.99
N SER A 265 -12.76 -13.61 -4.38
CA SER A 265 -13.67 -12.46 -4.30
C SER A 265 -13.97 -11.86 -5.68
N LEU A 266 -12.94 -11.55 -6.47
CA LEU A 266 -13.06 -10.93 -7.81
C LEU A 266 -13.87 -11.80 -8.79
N LEU A 267 -13.78 -13.12 -8.66
CA LEU A 267 -14.53 -14.07 -9.48
C LEU A 267 -15.86 -14.52 -8.86
N GLY A 268 -16.13 -14.10 -7.63
CA GLY A 268 -17.32 -14.51 -6.86
C GLY A 268 -17.41 -16.03 -6.66
N LEU A 269 -16.27 -16.68 -6.45
CA LEU A 269 -16.16 -18.12 -6.22
C LEU A 269 -16.37 -18.47 -4.74
N ALA A 270 -16.68 -19.74 -4.49
CA ALA A 270 -16.49 -20.34 -3.18
C ALA A 270 -15.15 -21.09 -3.16
N TRP A 271 -14.53 -21.25 -1.98
CA TRP A 271 -13.28 -22.02 -1.86
C TRP A 271 -13.40 -23.47 -2.34
N SER A 272 -14.61 -24.05 -2.33
CA SER A 272 -14.89 -25.39 -2.90
C SER A 272 -14.72 -25.46 -4.43
N ALA A 273 -14.61 -24.31 -5.12
CA ALA A 273 -14.30 -24.23 -6.54
C ALA A 273 -12.84 -24.62 -6.84
N ILE A 274 -11.94 -24.45 -5.87
CA ILE A 274 -10.53 -24.80 -6.02
C ILE A 274 -10.40 -26.31 -6.10
N GLY A 275 -9.79 -26.79 -7.18
CA GLY A 275 -9.70 -28.20 -7.49
C GLY A 275 -11.00 -28.78 -8.03
N SER A 276 -11.95 -28.00 -8.55
CA SER A 276 -13.14 -28.55 -9.23
C SER A 276 -13.47 -27.80 -10.52
N VAL A 277 -13.22 -26.50 -10.54
CA VAL A 277 -13.52 -25.63 -11.67
C VAL A 277 -12.39 -25.64 -12.71
N ARG A 278 -12.78 -25.52 -13.98
CA ARG A 278 -11.88 -25.43 -15.14
C ARG A 278 -11.81 -24.00 -15.67
N PHE A 279 -10.76 -23.69 -16.42
CA PHE A 279 -10.49 -22.37 -16.99
C PHE A 279 -11.68 -21.81 -17.79
N ASP A 280 -12.26 -22.64 -18.65
CA ASP A 280 -13.39 -22.32 -19.53
C ASP A 280 -14.71 -22.08 -18.78
N GLN A 281 -14.79 -22.45 -17.50
CA GLN A 281 -15.94 -22.13 -16.64
C GLN A 281 -15.75 -20.78 -15.94
N LEU A 282 -14.52 -20.25 -15.90
CA LEU A 282 -14.20 -18.97 -15.29
C LEU A 282 -14.22 -17.84 -16.31
N PHE A 283 -13.69 -18.08 -17.50
CA PHE A 283 -13.47 -17.04 -18.51
C PHE A 283 -14.05 -17.43 -19.87
N SER A 284 -14.60 -16.45 -20.58
CA SER A 284 -15.18 -16.65 -21.93
C SER A 284 -14.13 -16.77 -23.05
N VAL A 285 -12.86 -16.56 -22.73
CA VAL A 285 -11.74 -16.66 -23.67
C VAL A 285 -11.07 -18.03 -23.58
N GLN A 286 -10.43 -18.48 -24.67
CA GLN A 286 -9.62 -19.70 -24.62
C GLN A 286 -8.29 -19.45 -23.91
N GLN A 287 -7.87 -20.35 -23.02
CA GLN A 287 -6.59 -20.27 -22.30
C GLN A 287 -5.39 -20.12 -23.25
N ALA A 288 -5.39 -20.85 -24.37
CA ALA A 288 -4.35 -20.76 -25.40
C ALA A 288 -4.26 -19.36 -26.07
N SER A 289 -5.35 -18.58 -26.07
CA SER A 289 -5.36 -17.20 -26.57
C SER A 289 -4.72 -16.24 -25.56
N ILE A 290 -4.89 -16.49 -24.26
CA ILE A 290 -4.16 -15.76 -23.22
C ILE A 290 -2.68 -16.10 -23.27
N GLN A 291 -2.31 -17.38 -23.32
CA GLN A 291 -0.90 -17.81 -23.37
C GLN A 291 -0.13 -17.19 -24.54
N ARG A 292 -0.78 -17.02 -25.70
CA ARG A 292 -0.19 -16.38 -26.89
C ARG A 292 -0.01 -14.86 -26.77
N ASN A 293 -0.86 -14.19 -26.00
CA ASN A 293 -0.86 -12.73 -25.87
C ASN A 293 -0.19 -12.24 -24.57
N ALA A 294 -0.15 -13.07 -23.53
CA ALA A 294 0.28 -12.74 -22.17
C ALA A 294 1.78 -13.01 -21.91
N SER A 295 2.53 -13.47 -22.91
CA SER A 295 3.99 -13.65 -22.78
C SER A 295 4.77 -12.33 -22.67
N SER A 296 4.09 -11.18 -22.81
CA SER A 296 4.72 -9.85 -22.66
C SER A 296 3.79 -8.70 -22.22
N ASP A 297 2.46 -8.81 -22.36
CA ASP A 297 1.52 -7.72 -22.05
C ASP A 297 0.27 -8.17 -21.26
N GLU A 298 -0.35 -7.22 -20.56
CA GLU A 298 -1.65 -7.38 -19.87
C GLU A 298 -2.76 -7.67 -20.89
N CYS A 299 -3.65 -8.61 -20.60
CA CYS A 299 -4.78 -8.95 -21.45
C CYS A 299 -6.11 -8.73 -20.72
N LEU A 300 -7.14 -8.33 -21.46
CA LEU A 300 -8.50 -8.28 -20.95
C LEU A 300 -9.12 -9.67 -21.00
N VAL A 301 -9.67 -10.11 -19.87
CA VAL A 301 -10.45 -11.34 -19.76
C VAL A 301 -11.86 -10.99 -19.30
N GLN A 302 -12.85 -11.59 -19.96
CA GLN A 302 -14.23 -11.53 -19.49
C GLN A 302 -14.53 -12.78 -18.68
N THR A 303 -15.05 -12.58 -17.48
CA THR A 303 -15.54 -13.68 -16.65
C THR A 303 -16.85 -14.20 -17.22
N MET A 304 -17.19 -15.46 -16.92
CA MET A 304 -18.50 -16.02 -17.29
C MET A 304 -19.69 -15.30 -16.63
N ARG A 305 -19.43 -14.41 -15.66
CA ARG A 305 -20.41 -13.56 -15.00
C ARG A 305 -20.51 -12.15 -15.62
N GLY A 306 -19.78 -11.89 -16.70
CA GLY A 306 -19.85 -10.63 -17.46
C GLY A 306 -18.94 -9.52 -16.95
N SER A 307 -18.09 -9.77 -15.94
CA SER A 307 -17.10 -8.79 -15.47
C SER A 307 -15.87 -8.80 -16.37
N THR A 308 -15.32 -7.64 -16.69
CA THR A 308 -14.03 -7.53 -17.37
C THR A 308 -12.92 -7.33 -16.35
N LEU A 309 -11.87 -8.15 -16.43
CA LEU A 309 -10.68 -8.06 -15.58
C LEU A 309 -9.43 -7.94 -16.46
N PHE A 310 -8.40 -7.29 -15.93
CA PHE A 310 -7.06 -7.35 -16.48
C PHE A 310 -6.37 -8.57 -15.93
N ALA A 311 -5.69 -9.31 -16.81
CA ALA A 311 -4.96 -10.49 -16.44
C ALA A 311 -3.55 -10.50 -17.02
N ARG A 312 -2.61 -11.04 -16.23
CA ARG A 312 -1.24 -11.30 -16.65
C ARG A 312 -0.90 -12.74 -16.32
N LEU A 313 -0.37 -13.46 -17.30
CA LEU A 313 0.07 -14.83 -17.11
C LEU A 313 1.56 -14.84 -16.77
N GLN A 314 1.92 -15.45 -15.66
CA GLN A 314 3.29 -15.69 -15.26
C GLN A 314 3.62 -17.16 -15.47
N GLN A 315 4.47 -17.42 -16.47
CA GLN A 315 5.03 -18.74 -16.71
C GLN A 315 6.02 -19.09 -15.58
N PRO A 316 6.14 -20.37 -15.19
CA PRO A 316 7.18 -20.79 -14.26
C PRO A 316 8.57 -20.43 -14.82
N PRO A 317 9.53 -20.07 -13.95
CA PRO A 317 10.86 -19.67 -14.39
C PRO A 317 11.51 -20.81 -15.18
N ARG A 318 11.76 -20.58 -16.47
CA ARG A 318 12.61 -21.48 -17.28
C ARG A 318 14.04 -21.41 -16.75
N SER A 319 14.69 -22.55 -16.54
CA SER A 319 16.12 -22.63 -16.22
C SER A 319 16.91 -21.82 -17.25
N ARG A 320 17.44 -20.68 -16.83
CA ARG A 320 18.15 -19.75 -17.72
C ARG A 320 19.60 -20.23 -17.86
N PRO A 321 20.15 -20.41 -19.08
CA PRO A 321 21.58 -20.59 -19.25
C PRO A 321 22.33 -19.32 -18.77
N PRO A 322 23.61 -19.45 -18.34
CA PRO A 322 24.34 -18.33 -17.78
C PRO A 322 24.49 -17.20 -18.80
N ILE A 323 24.22 -15.97 -18.35
CA ILE A 323 24.36 -14.76 -19.15
C ILE A 323 25.86 -14.44 -19.31
N PRO A 324 26.41 -14.29 -20.54
CA PRO A 324 27.76 -13.78 -20.72
C PRO A 324 27.87 -12.34 -20.20
N GLN A 325 28.91 -12.05 -19.41
CA GLN A 325 29.21 -10.70 -18.92
C GLN A 325 29.32 -9.71 -20.09
N ALA A 326 28.49 -8.66 -20.06
CA ALA A 326 28.58 -7.56 -21.00
C ALA A 326 29.72 -6.62 -20.60
N ALA A 327 30.49 -6.18 -21.60
CA ALA A 327 31.55 -5.20 -21.49
C ALA A 327 31.00 -3.79 -21.14
N PRO A 328 31.83 -2.88 -20.57
CA PRO A 328 31.36 -1.58 -20.11
C PRO A 328 30.97 -0.67 -21.30
N PRO A 329 29.90 0.14 -21.17
CA PRO A 329 29.49 1.07 -22.21
C PRO A 329 30.44 2.27 -22.29
N GLY A 330 30.86 2.60 -23.52
CA GLY A 330 31.69 3.75 -23.85
C GLY A 330 30.93 5.07 -23.85
N ASP A 331 31.68 6.16 -23.66
CA ASP A 331 31.25 7.55 -23.52
C ASP A 331 30.39 8.04 -24.69
N VAL A 332 29.18 8.52 -24.39
CA VAL A 332 28.35 9.31 -25.32
C VAL A 332 27.96 10.61 -24.61
N THR A 333 28.37 11.74 -25.16
CA THR A 333 28.06 13.09 -24.65
C THR A 333 26.66 13.54 -25.09
N PRO A 334 25.76 14.00 -24.18
CA PRO A 334 24.45 14.52 -24.58
C PRO A 334 24.48 16.04 -24.87
N ARG A 335 23.85 16.44 -25.98
CA ARG A 335 23.53 17.84 -26.35
C ARG A 335 22.24 18.33 -25.65
N PRO A 336 22.04 19.66 -25.47
CA PRO A 336 20.96 20.20 -24.65
C PRO A 336 19.60 20.27 -25.36
N ILE A 337 18.53 19.97 -24.61
CA ILE A 337 17.11 20.06 -24.95
C ILE A 337 16.49 21.31 -24.26
N PRO A 338 15.57 22.06 -24.89
CA PRO A 338 14.99 23.30 -24.34
C PRO A 338 14.02 23.06 -23.16
N PRO A 339 13.77 24.09 -22.31
CA PRO A 339 13.03 23.96 -21.05
C PRO A 339 11.51 24.00 -21.23
N GLY A 340 10.79 23.13 -20.52
CA GLY A 340 9.34 23.13 -20.43
C GLY A 340 8.85 23.83 -19.15
N GLY A 341 7.95 24.81 -19.30
CA GLY A 341 7.01 25.39 -18.32
C GLY A 341 7.37 25.37 -16.83
N GLY A 342 7.94 26.48 -16.34
CA GLY A 342 8.17 26.73 -14.90
C GLY A 342 6.90 27.09 -14.10
N PRO A 343 7.00 27.19 -12.76
CA PRO A 343 5.87 27.42 -11.85
C PRO A 343 5.21 28.80 -12.04
N GLU A 344 3.92 28.90 -11.71
CA GLU A 344 3.21 30.18 -11.59
C GLU A 344 3.93 31.07 -10.55
N LEU A 345 4.10 32.36 -10.89
CA LEU A 345 4.90 33.37 -10.17
C LEU A 345 4.80 33.39 -8.62
N PRO A 346 3.65 33.10 -7.96
CA PRO A 346 3.54 33.19 -6.49
C PRO A 346 4.37 32.14 -5.71
N ALA A 347 4.49 30.92 -6.23
CA ALA A 347 5.15 29.83 -5.51
C ALA A 347 6.68 30.00 -5.45
N ARG A 348 7.26 30.59 -6.50
CA ARG A 348 8.71 30.84 -6.59
C ARG A 348 9.16 31.93 -5.62
N GLU A 349 8.41 33.03 -5.51
CA GLU A 349 8.71 34.11 -4.56
C GLU A 349 8.60 33.62 -3.11
N ALA A 350 7.60 32.78 -2.81
CA ALA A 350 7.46 32.18 -1.48
C ALA A 350 8.66 31.29 -1.11
N LEU A 351 9.17 30.51 -2.08
CA LEU A 351 10.31 29.62 -1.87
C LEU A 351 11.64 30.40 -1.71
N GLU A 352 11.84 31.47 -2.48
CA GLU A 352 13.00 32.35 -2.36
C GLU A 352 13.01 33.12 -1.03
N ARG A 353 11.85 33.61 -0.58
CA ARG A 353 11.68 34.20 0.75
C ARG A 353 12.01 33.21 1.87
N LEU A 354 11.56 31.96 1.74
CA LEU A 354 11.86 30.90 2.69
C LEU A 354 13.36 30.63 2.78
N LEU A 355 14.06 30.48 1.65
CA LEU A 355 15.51 30.24 1.65
C LEU A 355 16.31 31.39 2.27
N THR A 356 15.82 32.63 2.15
CA THR A 356 16.48 33.84 2.67
C THR A 356 16.30 34.00 4.19
N ASN A 357 15.20 33.48 4.74
CA ASN A 357 14.86 33.59 6.16
C ASN A 357 15.38 32.43 7.02
N VAL A 358 15.98 31.37 6.44
CA VAL A 358 16.53 30.24 7.20
C VAL A 358 17.76 30.68 8.01
N PRO A 359 17.83 30.40 9.33
CA PRO A 359 18.99 30.74 10.14
C PRO A 359 20.28 30.12 9.60
N PRO A 360 21.43 30.81 9.72
CA PRO A 360 22.73 30.29 9.30
C PRO A 360 23.01 28.91 9.91
N GLY A 361 23.46 27.95 9.09
CA GLY A 361 23.76 26.58 9.52
C GLY A 361 22.57 25.61 9.51
N GLN A 362 21.34 26.07 9.30
CA GLN A 362 20.16 25.20 9.17
C GLN A 362 19.73 24.92 7.71
N LEU A 363 20.35 25.64 6.76
CA LEU A 363 20.24 25.39 5.33
C LEU A 363 21.53 24.76 4.82
N ARG A 364 21.46 23.52 4.32
CA ARG A 364 22.58 22.87 3.65
C ARG A 364 22.46 23.04 2.15
N THR A 365 23.44 23.66 1.51
CA THR A 365 23.49 23.76 0.05
C THR A 365 24.43 22.71 -0.52
N ARG A 366 23.98 21.94 -1.51
CA ARG A 366 24.80 20.97 -2.25
C ARG A 366 24.79 21.31 -3.73
N ARG A 367 25.98 21.30 -4.35
CA ARG A 367 26.13 21.28 -5.80
C ARG A 367 26.36 19.85 -6.26
N LEU A 368 25.46 19.34 -7.07
CA LEU A 368 25.43 17.96 -7.57
C LEU A 368 25.90 17.96 -9.02
N LYS A 369 26.82 17.06 -9.35
CA LYS A 369 27.22 16.80 -10.74
C LYS A 369 26.19 15.90 -11.41
N PRO A 370 26.09 15.89 -12.76
CA PRO A 370 25.28 14.91 -13.46
C PRO A 370 25.61 13.47 -13.02
N GLY A 371 24.60 12.62 -12.84
CA GLY A 371 24.69 11.26 -12.31
C GLY A 371 24.79 11.15 -10.78
N HIS A 372 24.92 12.26 -10.05
CA HIS A 372 25.07 12.22 -8.60
C HIS A 372 23.74 11.84 -7.92
N LEU A 373 23.78 10.85 -7.02
CA LEU A 373 22.62 10.38 -6.25
C LEU A 373 22.57 11.04 -4.86
N LEU A 374 21.38 11.49 -4.46
CA LEU A 374 21.04 11.85 -3.10
C LEU A 374 20.04 10.82 -2.57
N TYR A 375 20.44 10.12 -1.53
CA TYR A 375 19.57 9.15 -0.87
C TYR A 375 18.77 9.85 0.22
N GLY A 376 17.45 9.71 0.19
CA GLY A 376 16.58 10.24 1.24
C GLY A 376 16.98 9.74 2.63
N ALA A 377 17.45 8.50 2.74
CA ALA A 377 17.90 7.91 4.01
C ALA A 377 19.16 8.60 4.59
N GLU A 378 20.05 9.12 3.75
CA GLU A 378 21.29 9.78 4.19
C GLU A 378 21.07 11.26 4.55
N GLU A 379 20.08 11.89 3.90
CA GLU A 379 19.70 13.28 4.17
C GLU A 379 18.64 13.38 5.28
N ALA A 380 17.97 12.28 5.62
CA ALA A 380 17.08 12.15 6.76
C ALA A 380 17.90 12.01 8.05
N ASN A 381 17.53 12.76 9.10
CA ASN A 381 18.09 12.58 10.44
C ASN A 381 17.10 11.79 11.29
N GLU A 382 17.53 10.67 11.88
CA GLU A 382 16.66 9.78 12.69
C GLU A 382 15.38 9.35 11.95
N GLY A 383 15.48 9.12 10.63
CA GLY A 383 14.34 8.68 9.80
C GLY A 383 13.30 9.76 9.47
N ARG A 384 13.50 11.03 9.89
CA ARG A 384 12.58 12.12 9.57
C ARG A 384 12.86 12.72 8.19
N PRO A 385 11.83 13.00 7.37
CA PRO A 385 12.02 13.53 6.02
C PRO A 385 12.61 14.95 6.04
N CYS A 386 13.40 15.26 5.01
CA CYS A 386 13.97 16.59 4.79
C CYS A 386 13.27 17.29 3.62
N ILE A 387 13.33 18.61 3.59
CA ILE A 387 12.81 19.39 2.47
C ILE A 387 13.97 19.71 1.55
N VAL A 388 13.86 19.31 0.29
CA VAL A 388 14.83 19.61 -0.77
C VAL A 388 14.21 20.62 -1.71
N VAL A 389 14.93 21.72 -1.93
CA VAL A 389 14.59 22.79 -2.86
C VAL A 389 15.61 22.82 -3.99
N VAL A 390 15.15 22.78 -5.23
CA VAL A 390 16.02 22.85 -6.40
C VAL A 390 16.19 24.31 -6.80
N ARG A 391 17.39 24.87 -6.62
CA ARG A 391 17.71 26.26 -7.02
C ARG A 391 18.07 26.35 -8.49
N SER A 392 18.74 25.32 -9.01
CA SER A 392 19.11 25.20 -10.42
C SER A 392 19.26 23.73 -10.82
N GLY A 393 19.12 23.43 -12.11
CA GLY A 393 19.31 22.07 -12.63
C GLY A 393 18.03 21.25 -12.69
N ARG A 394 18.20 19.92 -12.78
CA ARG A 394 17.11 18.95 -12.93
C ARG A 394 17.44 17.65 -12.20
N LEU A 395 16.56 17.23 -11.30
CA LEU A 395 16.65 15.99 -10.53
C LEU A 395 15.57 15.01 -10.96
N ARG A 396 15.91 13.73 -11.00
CA ARG A 396 14.97 12.61 -11.14
C ARG A 396 14.74 12.01 -9.77
N CYS A 397 13.50 11.98 -9.30
CA CYS A 397 13.14 11.24 -8.10
C CYS A 397 12.63 9.86 -8.47
N PHE A 398 13.17 8.82 -7.86
CA PHE A 398 12.76 7.45 -8.09
C PHE A 398 12.87 6.62 -6.80
N ILE A 399 12.12 5.52 -6.74
CA ILE A 399 12.36 4.44 -5.79
C ILE A 399 12.98 3.26 -6.52
N SER A 400 13.82 2.50 -5.82
CA SER A 400 14.39 1.26 -6.33
C SER A 400 13.87 0.10 -5.50
N PHE A 401 13.26 -0.89 -6.16
CA PHE A 401 12.80 -2.13 -5.53
C PHE A 401 13.16 -3.32 -6.42
N GLU A 402 13.84 -4.32 -5.84
CA GLU A 402 14.32 -5.52 -6.56
C GLU A 402 15.11 -5.22 -7.85
N GLY A 403 15.93 -4.16 -7.81
CA GLY A 403 16.76 -3.75 -8.95
C GLY A 403 16.00 -3.06 -10.09
N LYS A 404 14.71 -2.76 -9.93
CA LYS A 404 13.92 -1.93 -10.85
C LYS A 404 13.73 -0.54 -10.26
N GLU A 405 14.01 0.48 -11.07
CA GLU A 405 13.80 1.88 -10.71
C GLU A 405 12.44 2.36 -11.22
N LEU A 406 11.56 2.73 -10.30
CA LEU A 406 10.32 3.44 -10.63
C LEU A 406 10.55 4.93 -10.45
N THR A 407 10.57 5.66 -11.56
CA THR A 407 10.65 7.12 -11.54
C THR A 407 9.32 7.67 -11.08
N LEU A 408 9.34 8.43 -9.98
CA LEU A 408 8.15 9.05 -9.42
C LEU A 408 7.87 10.38 -10.13
N PHE A 409 8.88 11.24 -10.25
CA PHE A 409 8.74 12.56 -10.89
C PHE A 409 10.09 13.23 -11.13
N MET A 410 10.08 14.31 -11.93
CA MET A 410 11.21 15.18 -12.17
C MET A 410 11.05 16.48 -11.40
N LEU A 411 12.15 16.96 -10.80
CA LEU A 411 12.23 18.25 -10.12
C LEU A 411 13.12 19.21 -10.92
N GLU A 412 12.66 20.44 -11.09
CA GLU A 412 13.35 21.50 -11.82
C GLU A 412 13.56 22.74 -10.94
N ALA A 413 14.28 23.75 -11.45
CA ALA A 413 14.56 24.96 -10.68
C ALA A 413 13.26 25.65 -10.22
N GLY A 414 13.14 25.87 -8.91
CA GLY A 414 11.93 26.38 -8.28
C GLY A 414 11.03 25.30 -7.67
N ASP A 415 11.32 24.02 -7.89
CA ASP A 415 10.60 22.93 -7.26
C ASP A 415 11.11 22.66 -5.85
N ALA A 416 10.20 22.25 -4.97
CA ALA A 416 10.52 21.74 -3.65
C ALA A 416 9.86 20.38 -3.44
N ILE A 417 10.44 19.57 -2.56
CA ILE A 417 9.86 18.30 -2.15
C ILE A 417 10.21 17.95 -0.71
N LEU A 418 9.27 17.27 -0.04
CA LEU A 418 9.55 16.49 1.15
C LEU A 418 10.17 15.13 0.75
N LEU A 419 11.48 14.99 0.89
CA LEU A 419 12.21 13.79 0.50
C LEU A 419 12.00 12.68 1.55
N HIS A 420 11.31 11.62 1.16
CA HIS A 420 11.11 10.43 1.98
C HIS A 420 12.39 9.56 2.04
N PRO A 421 12.67 8.84 3.14
CA PRO A 421 13.89 8.04 3.28
C PRO A 421 14.12 6.99 2.17
N GLN A 422 13.03 6.45 1.60
CA GLN A 422 13.09 5.43 0.53
C GLN A 422 13.23 6.02 -0.88
N SER A 423 13.17 7.34 -1.03
CA SER A 423 13.30 8.02 -2.31
C SER A 423 14.75 8.36 -2.60
N ILE A 424 15.12 8.28 -3.88
CA ILE A 424 16.46 8.62 -4.38
C ILE A 424 16.30 9.75 -5.40
N LEU A 425 17.12 10.80 -5.27
CA LEU A 425 17.22 11.87 -6.26
C LEU A 425 18.50 11.70 -7.08
N GLU A 426 18.38 11.60 -8.40
CA GLU A 426 19.50 11.58 -9.33
C GLU A 426 19.60 12.92 -10.07
N ALA A 427 20.75 13.57 -9.98
CA ALA A 427 21.00 14.79 -10.74
C ALA A 427 21.19 14.46 -12.23
N LYS A 428 20.24 14.84 -13.09
CA LYS A 428 20.38 14.64 -14.55
C LYS A 428 21.20 15.73 -15.23
N LYS A 429 21.38 16.87 -14.57
CA LYS A 429 22.27 17.98 -14.95
C LYS A 429 23.05 18.44 -13.72
N SER A 430 23.98 19.39 -13.89
CA SER A 430 24.53 20.08 -12.72
C SER A 430 23.37 20.75 -11.97
N CYS A 431 23.20 20.41 -10.69
CA CYS A 431 22.09 20.91 -9.87
C CYS A 431 22.61 21.60 -8.62
N ASP A 432 22.05 22.76 -8.30
CA ASP A 432 22.23 23.38 -6.99
C ASP A 432 20.96 23.15 -6.18
N VAL A 433 21.09 22.44 -5.06
CA VAL A 433 19.98 22.11 -4.16
C VAL A 433 20.22 22.72 -2.78
N ALA A 434 19.13 23.14 -2.15
CA ALA A 434 19.12 23.56 -0.76
C ALA A 434 18.27 22.57 0.03
N ILE A 435 18.84 22.03 1.10
CA ILE A 435 18.25 20.99 1.93
C ILE A 435 18.07 21.57 3.33
N MET A 436 16.86 21.47 3.86
CA MET A 436 16.55 21.89 5.23
C MET A 436 15.75 20.83 5.96
N ARG A 437 15.84 20.88 7.29
CA ARG A 437 15.06 19.98 8.15
C ARG A 437 13.61 20.45 8.25
N GLN A 438 12.69 19.50 8.41
CA GLN A 438 11.29 19.81 8.66
C GLN A 438 11.09 20.63 9.95
N SER A 439 11.92 20.41 10.98
CA SER A 439 11.87 21.19 12.22
C SER A 439 12.24 22.66 12.01
N THR A 440 13.24 22.94 11.18
CA THR A 440 13.62 24.31 10.77
C THR A 440 12.48 24.98 10.02
N PHE A 441 11.87 24.28 9.07
CA PHE A 441 10.69 24.76 8.35
C PHE A 441 9.53 25.10 9.30
N ARG A 442 9.23 24.20 10.25
CA ARG A 442 8.17 24.42 11.25
C ARG A 442 8.45 25.63 12.15
N ALA A 443 9.71 25.82 12.56
CA ALA A 443 10.12 26.96 13.37
C ALA A 443 9.96 28.28 12.59
N LEU A 444 10.33 28.31 11.31
CA LEU A 444 10.16 29.48 10.44
C LEU A 444 8.69 29.85 10.26
N ALA A 445 7.83 28.87 9.97
CA ALA A 445 6.40 29.08 9.81
C ALA A 445 5.73 29.55 11.12
N SER A 446 6.25 29.16 12.28
CA SER A 446 5.71 29.57 13.58
C SER A 446 6.15 30.99 13.97
N ASN A 447 7.31 31.44 13.48
CA ASN A 447 7.88 32.74 13.83
C ASN A 447 7.46 33.87 12.87
N ASP A 448 7.09 33.54 11.62
CA ASP A 448 6.55 34.49 10.65
C ASP A 448 5.27 33.92 10.01
N PRO A 449 4.08 34.29 10.51
CA PRO A 449 2.80 33.84 9.98
C PRO A 449 2.57 34.24 8.50
N ASN A 450 3.13 35.35 8.04
CA ASN A 450 3.01 35.79 6.64
C ASN A 450 3.85 34.92 5.72
N LEU A 451 5.03 34.48 6.18
CA LEU A 451 5.81 33.45 5.51
C LEU A 451 5.04 32.12 5.46
N GLY A 452 4.45 31.69 6.58
CA GLY A 452 3.62 30.49 6.66
C GLY A 452 2.42 30.50 5.69
N LEU A 453 1.72 31.62 5.57
CA LEU A 453 0.62 31.82 4.60
C LEU A 453 1.13 31.79 3.15
N SER A 454 2.26 32.44 2.86
CA SER A 454 2.88 32.40 1.52
C SER A 454 3.30 30.97 1.11
N MET A 455 3.65 30.14 2.10
CA MET A 455 4.02 28.74 1.89
C MET A 455 2.83 27.83 1.61
N MET A 456 1.60 28.22 1.98
CA MET A 456 0.39 27.45 1.65
C MET A 456 0.23 27.31 0.13
N SER A 457 0.50 28.38 -0.64
CA SER A 457 0.48 28.33 -2.10
C SER A 457 1.54 27.38 -2.69
N ALA A 458 2.72 27.31 -2.06
CA ALA A 458 3.77 26.38 -2.48
C ALA A 458 3.42 24.92 -2.14
N VAL A 459 2.82 24.66 -0.97
CA VAL A 459 2.33 23.33 -0.58
C VAL A 459 1.15 22.89 -1.45
N GLU A 460 0.21 23.79 -1.74
CA GLU A 460 -0.90 23.56 -2.66
C GLU A 460 -0.39 23.20 -4.05
N TRP A 461 0.57 23.95 -4.59
CA TRP A 461 1.20 23.64 -5.86
C TRP A 461 1.92 22.28 -5.87
N MET A 462 2.67 21.95 -4.79
CA MET A 462 3.32 20.63 -4.66
C MET A 462 2.30 19.47 -4.59
N LEU A 463 1.19 19.68 -3.88
CA LEU A 463 0.10 18.70 -3.79
C LEU A 463 -0.61 18.54 -5.13
N GLN A 464 -0.97 19.63 -5.81
CA GLN A 464 -1.60 19.59 -7.13
C GLN A 464 -0.68 18.93 -8.18
N LYS A 465 0.63 19.21 -8.15
CA LYS A 465 1.62 18.54 -9.00
C LYS A 465 1.70 17.05 -8.70
N SER A 466 1.70 16.67 -7.43
CA SER A 466 1.71 15.26 -7.02
C SER A 466 0.43 14.53 -7.41
N ILE A 467 -0.74 15.15 -7.22
CA ILE A 467 -2.05 14.62 -7.63
C ILE A 467 -2.09 14.43 -9.14
N ARG A 468 -1.66 15.43 -9.92
CA ARG A 468 -1.63 15.34 -11.39
C ARG A 468 -0.75 14.19 -11.88
N ILE A 469 0.41 13.99 -11.26
CA ILE A 469 1.32 12.89 -11.60
C ILE A 469 0.73 11.54 -11.18
N ILE A 470 0.10 11.45 -10.01
CA ILE A 470 -0.62 10.26 -9.57
C ILE A 470 -1.78 9.96 -10.52
N GLU A 471 -2.56 10.96 -10.92
CA GLU A 471 -3.66 10.83 -11.87
C GLU A 471 -3.18 10.36 -13.24
N GLU A 472 -2.06 10.90 -13.72
CA GLU A 472 -1.44 10.49 -14.98
C GLU A 472 -0.92 9.05 -14.91
N MET A 473 -0.31 8.67 -13.79
CA MET A 473 0.17 7.31 -13.57
C MET A 473 -0.96 6.30 -13.34
N ALA A 474 -2.06 6.70 -12.70
CA ALA A 474 -3.14 5.82 -12.22
C ALA A 474 -4.39 5.75 -13.11
N PHE A 475 -4.60 6.69 -14.03
CA PHE A 475 -5.81 6.71 -14.87
C PHE A 475 -5.55 6.67 -16.38
N HIS A 476 -4.29 6.74 -16.81
CA HIS A 476 -3.95 6.84 -18.23
C HIS A 476 -2.83 5.89 -18.64
N GLY A 477 -3.02 5.08 -19.68
CA GLY A 477 -2.01 4.14 -20.19
C GLY A 477 -0.78 4.83 -20.80
N VAL A 478 0.30 4.07 -21.01
CA VAL A 478 1.57 4.59 -21.59
C VAL A 478 1.34 5.32 -22.91
N LYS A 479 0.43 4.81 -23.75
CA LYS A 479 0.04 5.46 -25.02
C LYS A 479 -0.53 6.86 -24.81
N HIS A 480 -1.49 7.00 -23.90
CA HIS A 480 -2.11 8.28 -23.60
C HIS A 480 -1.09 9.30 -23.08
N ARG A 481 -0.24 8.89 -22.12
CA ARG A 481 0.82 9.76 -21.58
C ARG A 481 1.83 10.17 -22.65
N LEU A 482 2.23 9.23 -23.50
CA LEU A 482 3.17 9.49 -24.58
C LEU A 482 2.61 10.44 -25.64
N VAL A 483 1.36 10.22 -26.04
CA VAL A 483 0.67 11.11 -26.97
C VAL A 483 0.55 12.52 -26.39
N ARG A 484 0.24 12.65 -25.10
CA ARG A 484 0.17 13.97 -24.44
C ARG A 484 1.52 14.68 -24.41
N VAL A 485 2.59 13.97 -24.03
CA VAL A 485 3.98 14.50 -24.08
C VAL A 485 4.34 14.94 -25.49
N LEU A 486 3.97 14.17 -26.52
CA LEU A 486 4.21 14.55 -27.91
C LEU A 486 3.38 15.77 -28.34
N CYS A 487 2.12 15.89 -27.91
CA CYS A 487 1.30 17.09 -28.13
C CYS A 487 1.90 18.32 -27.44
N GLU A 488 2.26 18.22 -26.15
CA GLU A 488 2.88 19.30 -25.39
C GLU A 488 4.22 19.73 -26.02
N THR A 489 5.01 18.76 -26.50
CA THR A 489 6.28 19.05 -27.19
C THR A 489 6.04 19.68 -28.56
N ALA A 490 5.03 19.23 -29.31
CA ALA A 490 4.66 19.85 -30.58
C ALA A 490 4.13 21.29 -30.40
N ASP A 491 3.35 21.53 -29.36
CA ASP A 491 2.80 22.86 -29.03
C ASP A 491 3.89 23.82 -28.53
N ARG A 492 4.89 23.32 -27.79
CA ARG A 492 5.98 24.15 -27.24
C ARG A 492 7.12 24.38 -28.24
N ASP A 493 7.59 23.32 -28.91
CA ASP A 493 8.85 23.28 -29.66
C ASP A 493 8.65 22.99 -31.16
N GLY A 494 7.42 22.75 -31.62
CA GLY A 494 7.13 22.32 -32.99
C GLY A 494 7.12 23.47 -34.01
N ARG A 495 7.72 23.24 -35.19
CA ARG A 495 7.59 24.14 -36.36
C ARG A 495 6.52 23.63 -37.31
N HIS A 496 5.58 24.50 -37.67
CA HIS A 496 4.56 24.16 -38.67
C HIS A 496 5.13 24.18 -40.09
N THR A 497 4.84 23.12 -40.85
CA THR A 497 5.26 22.94 -42.25
C THR A 497 4.08 22.45 -43.09
N GLU A 498 4.25 22.41 -44.42
CA GLU A 498 3.23 21.87 -45.34
C GLU A 498 2.89 20.38 -45.10
N HIS A 499 3.75 19.65 -44.40
CA HIS A 499 3.57 18.23 -44.07
C HIS A 499 3.16 17.97 -42.61
N GLY A 500 2.81 19.02 -41.85
CA GLY A 500 2.41 18.96 -40.44
C GLY A 500 3.37 19.67 -39.50
N THR A 501 3.28 19.39 -38.21
CA THR A 501 4.16 19.98 -37.18
C THR A 501 5.41 19.12 -37.02
N VAL A 502 6.59 19.71 -37.23
CA VAL A 502 7.88 19.04 -37.09
C VAL A 502 8.49 19.36 -35.73
N ILE A 503 8.85 18.33 -34.98
CA ILE A 503 9.65 18.42 -33.76
C ILE A 503 11.08 18.07 -34.15
N ASP A 504 11.94 19.08 -34.35
CA ASP A 504 13.31 18.90 -34.86
C ASP A 504 14.23 18.14 -33.88
N ILE A 505 13.94 18.23 -32.58
CA ILE A 505 14.65 17.53 -31.50
C ILE A 505 13.63 16.72 -30.70
N ALA A 506 13.22 15.61 -31.27
CA ALA A 506 12.37 14.65 -30.59
C ALA A 506 13.13 14.02 -29.41
N PRO A 507 12.52 13.91 -28.21
CA PRO A 507 13.14 13.23 -27.09
C PRO A 507 13.42 11.77 -27.47
N ASN A 508 14.57 11.23 -27.05
CA ASN A 508 14.91 9.85 -27.39
C ASN A 508 14.01 8.86 -26.62
N GLY A 509 14.02 7.58 -27.01
CA GLY A 509 13.13 6.57 -26.41
C GLY A 509 13.32 6.38 -24.90
N GLU A 510 14.50 6.73 -24.36
CA GLU A 510 14.81 6.67 -22.94
C GLU A 510 14.29 7.92 -22.20
N ASP A 511 14.42 9.09 -22.80
CA ASP A 511 13.85 10.34 -22.29
C ASP A 511 12.32 10.28 -22.27
N LEU A 512 11.71 9.75 -23.32
CA LEU A 512 10.27 9.55 -23.40
C LEU A 512 9.79 8.55 -22.35
N ALA A 513 10.51 7.43 -22.17
CA ALA A 513 10.23 6.44 -21.14
C ALA A 513 10.28 7.03 -19.74
N MET A 514 11.27 7.91 -19.49
CA MET A 514 11.40 8.64 -18.24
C MET A 514 10.26 9.63 -18.02
N GLN A 515 9.87 10.40 -19.06
CA GLN A 515 8.79 11.39 -18.97
C GLN A 515 7.42 10.76 -18.74
N VAL A 516 7.17 9.59 -19.34
CA VAL A 516 5.88 8.88 -19.24
C VAL A 516 5.87 7.81 -18.15
N GLY A 517 6.92 7.69 -17.34
CA GLY A 517 7.00 6.69 -16.27
C GLY A 517 6.81 5.25 -16.78
N ALA A 518 7.48 4.89 -17.88
CA ALA A 518 7.40 3.58 -18.51
C ALA A 518 8.79 3.05 -18.85
N THR A 519 8.89 1.80 -19.33
CA THR A 519 10.16 1.28 -19.85
C THR A 519 10.43 1.79 -21.27
N ARG A 520 11.70 1.89 -21.65
CA ARG A 520 12.13 2.22 -23.03
C ARG A 520 11.51 1.28 -24.08
N GLN A 521 11.30 0.03 -23.70
CA GLN A 521 10.65 -0.97 -24.55
C GLN A 521 9.15 -0.67 -24.73
N SER A 522 8.44 -0.34 -23.65
CA SER A 522 7.02 0.05 -23.71
C SER A 522 6.84 1.29 -24.60
N VAL A 523 7.69 2.31 -24.45
CA VAL A 523 7.64 3.51 -25.28
C VAL A 523 7.94 3.20 -26.75
N SER A 524 8.97 2.41 -27.02
CA SER A 524 9.33 2.03 -28.40
C SER A 524 8.19 1.30 -29.10
N THR A 525 7.47 0.46 -28.36
CA THR A 525 6.29 -0.29 -28.86
C THR A 525 5.14 0.64 -29.22
N VAL A 526 4.83 1.61 -28.35
CA VAL A 526 3.80 2.61 -28.61
C VAL A 526 4.18 3.53 -29.78
N ILE A 527 5.42 4.04 -29.82
CA ILE A 527 5.92 4.85 -30.95
C ILE A 527 5.81 4.07 -32.26
N ALA A 528 6.22 2.80 -32.28
CA ALA A 528 6.07 1.96 -33.47
C ALA A 528 4.59 1.77 -33.87
N GLY A 529 3.68 1.69 -32.90
CA GLY A 529 2.23 1.69 -33.13
C GLY A 529 1.75 2.99 -33.79
N LEU A 530 2.12 4.15 -33.25
CA LEU A 530 1.74 5.47 -33.78
C LEU A 530 2.32 5.71 -35.19
N ILE A 531 3.53 5.24 -35.47
CA ILE A 531 4.14 5.27 -36.80
C ILE A 531 3.36 4.39 -37.78
N ARG A 532 3.03 3.15 -37.40
CA ARG A 532 2.23 2.24 -38.24
C ARG A 532 0.83 2.79 -38.53
N ALA A 533 0.24 3.51 -37.58
CA ALA A 533 -1.05 4.18 -37.75
C ALA A 533 -0.96 5.48 -38.58
N GLY A 534 0.25 5.92 -38.95
CA GLY A 534 0.49 7.16 -39.69
C GLY A 534 0.18 8.43 -38.88
N VAL A 535 0.05 8.32 -37.56
CA VAL A 535 -0.24 9.45 -36.64
C VAL A 535 1.01 10.30 -36.41
N ILE A 536 2.19 9.67 -36.44
CA ILE A 536 3.49 10.34 -36.43
C ILE A 536 4.40 9.70 -37.47
N GLN A 537 5.39 10.44 -37.97
CA GLN A 537 6.43 9.94 -38.86
C GLN A 537 7.79 10.27 -38.28
N ARG A 538 8.75 9.37 -38.42
CA ARG A 538 10.11 9.59 -37.92
C ARG A 538 11.01 10.04 -39.07
N MET A 539 11.60 11.23 -38.96
CA MET A 539 12.59 11.75 -39.90
C MET A 539 13.99 11.63 -39.28
N GLY A 540 14.73 10.60 -39.69
CA GLY A 540 16.06 10.32 -39.14
C GLY A 540 16.05 9.89 -37.66
N SER A 541 17.17 10.06 -36.97
CA SER A 541 17.34 9.63 -35.57
C SER A 541 16.69 10.57 -34.55
N CYS A 542 16.55 11.87 -34.89
CA CYS A 542 16.24 12.93 -33.93
C CYS A 542 14.98 13.74 -34.24
N ALA A 543 14.26 13.54 -35.34
CA ALA A 543 13.06 14.34 -35.63
C ALA A 543 11.79 13.48 -35.75
N ILE A 544 10.67 14.03 -35.26
CA ILE A 544 9.32 13.47 -35.40
C ILE A 544 8.45 14.49 -36.12
N VAL A 545 7.74 14.05 -37.15
CA VAL A 545 6.70 14.83 -37.84
C VAL A 545 5.36 14.34 -37.34
N VAL A 546 4.50 15.28 -36.95
CA VAL A 546 3.10 15.06 -36.59
C VAL A 546 2.25 15.58 -37.75
N PRO A 547 1.78 14.72 -38.68
CA PRO A 547 1.05 15.17 -39.87
C PRO A 547 -0.25 15.90 -39.55
N SER A 548 -0.90 15.55 -38.43
CA SER A 548 -2.10 16.23 -37.93
C SER A 548 -2.12 16.19 -36.41
N LEU A 549 -2.04 17.37 -35.79
CA LEU A 549 -2.11 17.51 -34.33
C LEU A 549 -3.48 17.09 -33.79
N GLU A 550 -4.56 17.33 -34.55
CA GLU A 550 -5.91 16.85 -34.24
C GLU A 550 -5.99 15.33 -34.18
N ARG A 551 -5.39 14.62 -35.15
CA ARG A 551 -5.33 13.13 -35.13
C ARG A 551 -4.49 12.61 -33.97
N LEU A 552 -3.38 13.28 -33.65
CA LEU A 552 -2.58 12.93 -32.49
C LEU A 552 -3.38 13.14 -31.19
N LYS A 553 -4.11 14.24 -31.05
CA LYS A 553 -5.00 14.52 -29.90
C LYS A 553 -6.17 13.53 -29.83
N ALA A 554 -6.70 13.04 -30.95
CA ALA A 554 -7.77 12.04 -30.97
C ALA A 554 -7.34 10.67 -30.42
N GLU A 555 -6.05 10.31 -30.51
CA GLU A 555 -5.51 9.08 -29.89
C GLU A 555 -5.57 9.11 -28.35
N VAL A 556 -5.79 10.28 -27.74
CA VAL A 556 -6.00 10.48 -26.30
C VAL A 556 -7.44 10.13 -25.90
N GLN A 557 -8.41 10.33 -26.79
CA GLN A 557 -9.85 10.20 -26.51
C GLN A 557 -10.42 8.83 -26.88
N THR A 558 -9.64 7.99 -27.56
CA THR A 558 -10.06 6.65 -27.95
C THR A 558 -9.69 5.69 -26.81
N PRO A 559 -10.66 5.01 -26.15
CA PRO A 559 -10.32 3.95 -25.20
C PRO A 559 -9.66 2.83 -26.00
N GLY A 560 -8.36 2.64 -25.78
CA GLY A 560 -7.57 1.58 -26.40
C GLY A 560 -7.81 0.23 -25.74
#